data_AF-A0A235B3Y2-F1
#
_entry.id   AF-A0A235B3Y2-F1
#
_cell.length_a   1.000
_cell.length_b   1.000
_cell.length_c   1.000
_cell.angle_alpha   90.00
_cell.angle_beta   90.00
_cell.angle_gamma   90.00
#
_symmetry.space_group_name_H-M   'P 1'
#
loop_
_entity.id
_entity.type
_entity.pdbx_description
1 polymer ?
#
loop_
_entity_poly.entity_id
_entity_poly.type
_entity_poly.pdbx_seq_one_letter_code
_entity_poly.pdbx_strand_id
1 'polypeptide(L)'
;MFQTNPNRQGNIEFVYIEELVPEDHLLRKIDETIDFSFIAEKTRPLYSPDNGRPCLDPVMLFKMLFIGYLYGIRSERRLVEEIQVNVAYRWFVGLSLTDPVPHSSTFSQNRRRRFVGTLIYQWQYKYDEQKDVYTCPANHELTYRTTNRQGYREYKSNPSVC
;
A
#
# COMPACT_ATOMS: atom_id res chain seq x y z
N MET A 1 16.69 -11.43 40.72
CA MET A 1 15.41 -11.55 41.44
C MET A 1 14.32 -11.80 40.42
N PHE A 2 13.48 -12.81 40.63
CA PHE A 2 12.34 -13.09 39.77
C PHE A 2 11.18 -12.20 40.21
N GLN A 3 10.74 -11.26 39.36
CA GLN A 3 9.59 -10.40 39.63
C GLN A 3 8.45 -10.82 38.70
N THR A 4 7.30 -11.18 39.27
CA THR A 4 6.05 -11.33 38.52
C THR A 4 5.29 -10.01 38.63
N ASN A 5 4.75 -9.51 37.53
CA ASN A 5 3.96 -8.29 37.52
C ASN A 5 2.48 -8.65 37.77
N PRO A 6 1.92 -8.41 38.98
CA PRO A 6 0.59 -8.88 39.35
C PRO A 6 -0.54 -7.99 38.79
N ASN A 7 -0.24 -6.75 38.38
CA ASN A 7 -1.20 -5.82 37.80
C ASN A 7 -1.05 -5.80 36.28
N ARG A 8 -1.77 -6.69 35.59
CA ARG A 8 -1.69 -6.82 34.14
C ARG A 8 -2.69 -5.96 33.37
N GLN A 9 -3.83 -5.57 33.95
CA GLN A 9 -4.92 -4.99 33.16
C GLN A 9 -5.69 -3.94 33.96
N GLY A 10 -5.80 -2.73 33.40
CA GLY A 10 -6.76 -1.71 33.86
C GLY A 10 -6.22 -0.31 34.15
N ASN A 11 -4.98 0.04 33.77
CA ASN A 11 -4.48 1.40 33.94
C ASN A 11 -4.77 2.24 32.69
N ILE A 12 -5.22 3.49 32.91
CA ILE A 12 -5.31 4.49 31.85
C ILE A 12 -3.90 5.04 31.64
N GLU A 13 -3.35 4.78 30.46
CA GLU A 13 -2.05 5.29 30.05
C GLU A 13 -2.24 6.33 28.95
N PHE A 14 -1.62 7.49 29.12
CA PHE A 14 -1.48 8.46 28.04
C PHE A 14 -0.28 8.05 27.21
N VAL A 15 -0.51 7.71 25.95
CA VAL A 15 0.51 7.13 25.10
C VAL A 15 0.72 8.00 23.87
N TYR A 16 1.99 8.30 23.58
CA TYR A 16 2.39 8.93 22.33
C TYR A 16 2.77 7.84 21.32
N ILE A 17 2.01 7.73 20.22
CA ILE A 17 2.14 6.60 19.28
C ILE A 17 3.51 6.54 18.59
N GLU A 18 4.19 7.67 18.44
CA GLU A 18 5.53 7.71 17.84
C GLU A 18 6.57 7.01 18.72
N GLU A 19 6.45 7.13 20.05
CA GLU A 19 7.38 6.46 20.99
C GLU A 19 7.17 4.95 21.06
N LEU A 20 6.01 4.45 20.62
CA LEU A 20 5.73 3.01 20.59
C LEU A 20 6.45 2.28 19.46
N VAL A 21 6.92 3.00 18.44
CA VAL A 21 7.62 2.42 17.29
C VAL A 21 9.11 2.71 17.43
N PRO A 22 9.95 1.68 17.62
CA PRO A 22 11.40 1.84 17.76
C PRO A 22 12.00 2.67 16.63
N GLU A 23 12.94 3.55 16.94
CA GLU A 23 13.58 4.43 15.96
C GLU A 23 14.29 3.66 14.83
N ASP A 24 14.83 2.48 15.14
CA ASP A 24 15.53 1.63 14.19
C ASP A 24 14.61 0.79 13.28
N HIS A 25 13.30 0.86 13.51
CA HIS A 25 12.29 0.07 12.80
C HIS A 25 12.26 0.40 11.30
N LEU A 26 12.14 -0.64 10.46
CA LEU A 26 12.17 -0.50 9.00
C LEU A 26 11.15 0.51 8.46
N LEU A 27 9.92 0.48 8.99
CA LEU A 27 8.86 1.39 8.54
C LEU A 27 9.16 2.87 8.82
N ARG A 28 9.93 3.21 9.87
CA ARG A 28 10.37 4.59 10.11
C ARG A 28 11.34 5.05 9.03
N LYS A 29 12.36 4.23 8.76
CA LYS A 29 13.34 4.50 7.69
C LYS A 29 12.67 4.71 6.34
N ILE A 30 11.64 3.92 6.05
CA ILE A 30 10.86 4.03 4.81
C ILE A 30 10.05 5.32 4.76
N ASP A 31 9.34 5.65 5.84
CA ASP A 31 8.52 6.87 5.91
C ASP A 31 9.38 8.15 5.85
N GLU A 32 10.59 8.11 6.41
CA GLU A 32 11.58 9.19 6.30
C GLU A 32 12.17 9.32 4.88
N THR A 33 12.35 8.22 4.17
CA THR A 33 13.01 8.21 2.85
C THR A 33 12.03 8.49 1.70
N ILE A 34 10.78 8.07 1.84
CA ILE A 34 9.78 8.12 0.77
C ILE A 34 8.70 9.13 1.17
N ASP A 35 8.67 10.26 0.47
CA ASP A 35 7.50 11.12 0.51
C ASP A 35 6.35 10.44 -0.25
N PHE A 36 5.24 10.13 0.44
CA PHE A 36 4.05 9.51 -0.14
C PHE A 36 3.05 10.53 -0.71
N SER A 37 3.29 11.84 -0.58
CA SER A 37 2.41 12.91 -1.04
C SER A 37 2.07 12.80 -2.54
N PHE A 38 3.03 12.34 -3.36
CA PHE A 38 2.85 12.15 -4.80
C PHE A 38 1.67 11.24 -5.15
N ILE A 39 1.31 10.30 -4.26
CA ILE A 39 0.18 9.39 -4.47
C ILE A 39 -1.11 10.18 -4.44
N ALA A 40 -1.28 11.07 -3.46
CA ALA A 40 -2.46 11.92 -3.36
C ALA A 40 -2.59 12.80 -4.60
N GLU A 41 -1.50 13.42 -5.05
CA GLU A 41 -1.50 14.27 -6.26
C GLU A 41 -1.93 13.50 -7.51
N LYS A 42 -1.34 12.31 -7.74
CA LYS A 42 -1.64 11.51 -8.93
C LYS A 42 -3.03 10.88 -8.91
N THR A 43 -3.53 10.56 -7.73
CA THR A 43 -4.84 9.92 -7.59
C THR A 43 -5.98 10.94 -7.52
N ARG A 44 -5.72 12.21 -7.18
CA ARG A 44 -6.71 13.29 -7.07
C ARG A 44 -7.72 13.35 -8.23
N PRO A 45 -7.35 13.23 -9.52
CA PRO A 45 -8.32 13.28 -10.62
C PRO A 45 -9.36 12.14 -10.60
N LEU A 46 -9.09 11.04 -9.88
CA LEU A 46 -9.98 9.88 -9.74
C LEU A 46 -10.93 9.99 -8.53
N TYR A 47 -10.85 11.10 -7.80
CA TYR A 47 -11.65 11.34 -6.62
C TYR A 47 -12.53 12.56 -6.86
N SER A 48 -13.80 12.46 -6.47
CA SER A 48 -14.69 13.61 -6.44
C SER A 48 -14.29 14.50 -5.27
N PRO A 49 -14.24 15.84 -5.45
CA PRO A 49 -13.89 16.75 -4.38
C PRO A 49 -14.92 16.75 -3.25
N ASP A 50 -16.22 16.77 -3.57
CA ASP A 50 -17.27 17.09 -2.58
C ASP A 50 -18.46 16.12 -2.59
N ASN A 51 -18.50 15.14 -3.50
CA ASN A 51 -19.67 14.27 -3.65
C ASN A 51 -19.40 12.79 -3.35
N GLY A 52 -20.38 12.17 -2.69
CA GLY A 52 -20.43 10.73 -2.46
C GLY A 52 -19.93 10.28 -1.09
N ARG A 53 -19.82 8.96 -0.92
CA ARG A 53 -19.30 8.36 0.32
C ARG A 53 -17.79 8.59 0.39
N PRO A 54 -17.24 9.11 1.51
CA PRO A 54 -15.80 9.22 1.68
C PRO A 54 -15.17 7.85 1.50
N CYS A 55 -14.22 7.77 0.60
CA CYS A 55 -13.54 6.53 0.32
C CYS A 55 -12.25 6.43 1.14
N LEU A 56 -11.63 5.25 1.08
CA LEU A 56 -10.32 5.05 1.67
C LEU A 56 -9.33 6.04 1.06
N ASP A 57 -8.54 6.67 1.93
CA ASP A 57 -7.45 7.55 1.51
C ASP A 57 -6.49 6.76 0.60
N PRO A 58 -6.16 7.27 -0.60
CA PRO A 58 -5.24 6.59 -1.50
C PRO A 58 -3.88 6.38 -0.85
N VAL A 59 -3.35 7.32 -0.07
CA VAL A 59 -2.03 7.16 0.57
C VAL A 59 -2.07 5.97 1.54
N MET A 60 -3.07 5.92 2.42
CA MET A 60 -3.35 4.78 3.31
C MET A 60 -3.43 3.45 2.54
N LEU A 61 -4.20 3.41 1.44
CA LEU A 61 -4.34 2.20 0.62
C LEU A 61 -3.00 1.68 0.09
N PHE A 62 -2.16 2.57 -0.44
CA PHE A 62 -0.84 2.21 -0.95
C PHE A 62 0.12 1.80 0.17
N LYS A 63 0.10 2.48 1.32
CA LYS A 63 0.90 2.10 2.49
C LYS A 63 0.52 0.71 3.03
N MET A 64 -0.78 0.39 3.08
CA MET A 64 -1.26 -0.95 3.43
C MET A 64 -0.73 -2.00 2.44
N LEU A 65 -0.79 -1.74 1.13
CA LEU A 65 -0.21 -2.63 0.12
C LEU A 65 1.30 -2.80 0.35
N PHE A 66 2.01 -1.72 0.65
CA PHE A 66 3.44 -1.72 0.91
C PHE A 66 3.81 -2.65 2.07
N ILE A 67 3.08 -2.58 3.19
CA ILE A 67 3.23 -3.53 4.31
C ILE A 67 3.02 -4.97 3.83
N GLY A 68 1.96 -5.22 3.06
CA GLY A 68 1.68 -6.55 2.51
C GLY A 68 2.81 -7.10 1.65
N TYR A 69 3.47 -6.26 0.86
CA TYR A 69 4.64 -6.65 0.06
C TYR A 69 5.90 -6.84 0.91
N LEU A 70 6.23 -5.89 1.78
CA LEU A 70 7.43 -5.91 2.63
C LEU A 70 7.47 -7.14 3.54
N TYR A 71 6.36 -7.45 4.19
CA TYR A 71 6.27 -8.55 5.16
C TYR A 71 5.68 -9.83 4.55
N GLY A 72 5.46 -9.86 3.23
CA GLY A 72 5.00 -11.06 2.52
C GLY A 72 3.57 -11.50 2.84
N ILE A 73 2.72 -10.61 3.34
CA ILE A 73 1.32 -10.91 3.68
C ILE A 73 0.48 -10.94 2.40
N ARG A 74 0.23 -12.15 1.89
CA ARG A 74 -0.51 -12.34 0.63
C ARG A 74 -2.03 -12.16 0.75
N SER A 75 -2.58 -12.34 1.95
CA SER A 75 -4.02 -12.25 2.20
C SER A 75 -4.40 -10.87 2.69
N GLU A 76 -5.28 -10.19 1.96
CA GLU A 76 -5.77 -8.85 2.31
C GLU A 76 -6.55 -8.85 3.64
N ARG A 77 -7.29 -9.93 3.93
CA ARG A 77 -7.97 -10.09 5.23
C ARG A 77 -6.95 -10.17 6.36
N ARG A 78 -5.91 -10.99 6.18
CA ARG A 78 -4.84 -11.12 7.18
C ARG A 78 -4.07 -9.81 7.36
N LEU A 79 -3.81 -9.07 6.28
CA LEU A 79 -3.17 -7.76 6.35
C LEU A 79 -3.97 -6.80 7.23
N VAL A 80 -5.29 -6.75 7.05
CA VAL A 80 -6.17 -5.92 7.89
C VAL A 80 -6.14 -6.36 9.35
N GLU A 81 -6.16 -7.67 9.62
CA GLU A 81 -6.05 -8.22 10.98
C GLU A 81 -4.71 -7.87 11.63
N GLU A 82 -3.60 -7.95 10.88
CA GLU A 82 -2.29 -7.57 11.40
C GLU A 82 -2.18 -6.07 11.65
N ILE A 83 -2.73 -5.23 10.77
CA ILE A 83 -2.81 -3.77 11.01
C ILE A 83 -3.66 -3.45 12.25
N GLN A 84 -4.69 -4.26 12.54
CA GLN A 84 -5.52 -4.03 13.72
C GLN A 84 -4.75 -4.16 15.03
N VAL A 85 -3.79 -5.08 15.10
CA VAL A 85 -3.06 -5.42 16.33
C VAL A 85 -1.63 -4.86 16.39
N ASN A 86 -1.02 -4.56 15.24
CA ASN A 86 0.36 -4.13 15.17
C ASN A 86 0.48 -2.59 15.16
N VAL A 87 1.02 -2.03 16.25
CA VAL A 87 1.18 -0.59 16.42
C VAL A 87 2.05 0.04 15.32
N ALA A 88 3.14 -0.62 14.91
CA ALA A 88 4.02 -0.09 13.87
C ALA A 88 3.31 0.00 12.51
N TYR A 89 2.41 -0.94 12.22
CA TYR A 89 1.62 -0.91 10.99
C TYR A 89 0.57 0.19 11.03
N ARG A 90 -0.10 0.38 12.18
CA ARG A 90 -1.05 1.50 12.38
C ARG A 90 -0.35 2.83 12.23
N TRP A 91 0.79 2.99 12.90
CA TRP A 91 1.63 4.19 12.83
C TRP A 91 2.02 4.50 11.38
N PHE A 92 2.57 3.52 10.65
CA PHE A 92 3.00 3.72 9.26
C PHE A 92 1.84 4.13 8.35
N VAL A 93 0.68 3.50 8.50
CA VAL A 93 -0.52 3.76 7.70
C VAL A 93 -1.21 5.08 8.10
N GLY A 94 -0.85 5.69 9.23
CA GLY A 94 -1.42 6.94 9.72
C GLY A 94 -2.72 6.75 10.53
N LEU A 95 -2.89 5.60 11.18
CA LEU A 95 -4.01 5.31 12.09
C LEU A 95 -3.59 5.48 13.55
N SER A 96 -4.41 6.17 14.33
CA SER A 96 -4.30 6.21 15.79
C SER A 96 -4.63 4.84 16.40
N LEU A 97 -4.36 4.60 17.68
CA LEU A 97 -4.68 3.31 18.32
C LEU A 97 -6.19 3.00 18.35
N THR A 98 -7.03 4.03 18.40
CA THR A 98 -8.50 3.92 18.50
C THR A 98 -9.21 3.88 17.16
N ASP A 99 -8.54 4.26 16.06
CA ASP A 99 -9.20 4.41 14.77
C ASP A 99 -9.68 3.06 14.21
N PRO A 100 -10.83 2.99 13.54
CA PRO A 100 -11.24 1.75 12.89
C PRO A 100 -10.34 1.45 11.69
N VAL A 101 -9.82 0.23 11.60
CA VAL A 101 -9.12 -0.22 10.39
C VAL A 101 -10.15 -0.47 9.28
N PRO A 102 -9.88 -0.07 8.02
CA PRO A 102 -10.76 -0.35 6.90
C PRO A 102 -11.08 -1.84 6.77
N HIS A 103 -12.35 -2.15 6.50
CA HIS A 103 -12.75 -3.53 6.27
C HIS A 103 -12.05 -4.11 5.04
N SER A 104 -11.67 -5.39 5.12
CA SER A 104 -10.95 -6.11 4.06
C SER A 104 -11.64 -6.05 2.69
N SER A 105 -12.97 -6.08 2.66
CA SER A 105 -13.74 -5.92 1.42
C SER A 105 -13.61 -4.53 0.80
N THR A 106 -13.61 -3.46 1.60
CA THR A 106 -13.42 -2.08 1.13
C THR A 106 -12.03 -1.91 0.53
N PHE A 107 -11.02 -2.47 1.19
CA PHE A 107 -9.65 -2.50 0.70
C PHE A 107 -9.56 -3.22 -0.65
N SER A 108 -10.09 -4.45 -0.71
CA SER A 108 -10.09 -5.29 -1.91
C SER A 108 -10.78 -4.64 -3.10
N GLN A 109 -11.93 -4.02 -2.88
CA GLN A 109 -12.71 -3.37 -3.93
C GLN A 109 -12.04 -2.09 -4.45
N ASN A 110 -11.45 -1.28 -3.57
CA ASN A 110 -10.69 -0.11 -3.99
C ASN A 110 -9.49 -0.50 -4.84
N ARG A 111 -8.70 -1.47 -4.37
CA ARG A 111 -7.55 -1.99 -5.12
C ARG A 111 -7.94 -2.50 -6.51
N ARG A 112 -9.02 -3.29 -6.60
CA ARG A 112 -9.44 -3.94 -7.87
C ARG A 112 -10.13 -3.03 -8.85
N ARG A 113 -10.85 -1.99 -8.42
CA ARG A 113 -11.75 -1.24 -9.31
C ARG A 113 -11.27 0.16 -9.59
N ARG A 114 -10.64 0.82 -8.61
CA ARG A 114 -10.46 2.27 -8.65
C ARG A 114 -9.43 2.74 -9.67
N PHE A 115 -8.39 1.94 -9.86
CA PHE A 115 -7.26 2.28 -10.73
C PHE A 115 -7.28 1.49 -12.05
N VAL A 116 -8.36 0.75 -12.33
CA VAL A 116 -8.52 0.02 -13.59
C VAL A 116 -8.68 1.01 -14.74
N GLY A 117 -7.95 0.79 -15.83
CA GLY A 117 -7.95 1.71 -16.97
C GLY A 117 -7.17 3.00 -16.75
N THR A 118 -6.50 3.14 -15.61
CA THR A 118 -5.64 4.30 -15.30
C THR A 118 -4.18 3.90 -15.41
N LEU A 119 -3.33 4.84 -15.82
CA LEU A 119 -1.88 4.63 -15.88
C LEU A 119 -1.22 4.64 -14.49
N ILE A 120 -1.96 4.65 -13.37
CA ILE A 120 -1.35 4.73 -12.03
C ILE A 120 -0.43 3.55 -11.71
N TYR A 121 -0.65 2.39 -12.33
CA TYR A 121 0.28 1.26 -12.25
C TYR A 121 1.25 1.17 -13.44
N GLN A 122 0.99 1.91 -14.52
CA GLN A 122 1.68 1.81 -15.80
C GLN A 122 2.51 3.06 -16.16
N TRP A 123 2.40 4.16 -15.41
CA TRP A 123 3.05 5.46 -15.68
C TRP A 123 4.57 5.37 -15.76
N GLN A 124 5.09 4.33 -15.12
CA GLN A 124 6.49 3.99 -15.03
C GLN A 124 6.99 3.25 -16.28
N TYR A 125 6.07 2.72 -17.09
CA TYR A 125 6.36 2.05 -18.33
C TYR A 125 6.18 3.01 -19.51
N LYS A 126 7.20 3.09 -20.37
CA LYS A 126 7.16 3.89 -21.60
C LYS A 126 6.82 2.99 -22.77
N TYR A 127 5.99 3.47 -23.69
CA TYR A 127 5.77 2.76 -24.95
C TYR A 127 6.70 3.35 -26.00
N ASP A 128 7.40 2.49 -26.74
CA ASP A 128 8.20 2.83 -27.91
C ASP A 128 7.43 2.46 -29.18
N GLU A 129 6.96 3.46 -29.92
CA GLU A 129 6.19 3.29 -31.16
C GLU A 129 7.00 2.65 -32.29
N GLN A 130 8.33 2.88 -32.33
CA GLN A 130 9.17 2.36 -33.41
C GLN A 130 9.37 0.85 -33.31
N LYS A 131 9.36 0.34 -32.09
CA LYS A 131 9.59 -1.07 -31.78
C LYS A 131 8.33 -1.82 -31.36
N ASP A 132 7.22 -1.13 -31.14
CA ASP A 132 5.95 -1.68 -30.62
C ASP A 132 6.15 -2.46 -29.30
N VAL A 133 6.96 -1.90 -28.40
CA VAL A 133 7.31 -2.50 -27.09
C VAL A 133 7.10 -1.53 -25.95
N TYR A 134 6.82 -2.07 -24.76
CA TYR A 134 6.85 -1.30 -23.52
C TYR A 134 8.21 -1.45 -22.84
N THR A 135 8.78 -0.36 -22.34
CA THR A 135 10.00 -0.33 -21.54
C THR A 135 9.65 -0.10 -20.08
N CYS A 136 10.23 -0.86 -19.16
CA CYS A 136 10.04 -0.69 -17.71
C CYS A 136 10.88 0.49 -17.14
N PRO A 137 10.66 0.87 -15.87
CA PRO A 137 11.45 1.93 -15.19
C PRO A 137 12.95 1.68 -15.19
N ALA A 138 13.36 0.42 -15.20
CA ALA A 138 14.77 0.00 -15.29
C ALA A 138 15.30 -0.02 -16.75
N ASN A 139 14.58 0.61 -17.70
CA ASN A 139 14.88 0.64 -19.13
C ASN A 139 14.97 -0.75 -19.81
N HIS A 140 14.31 -1.77 -19.25
CA HIS A 140 14.24 -3.10 -19.87
C HIS A 140 12.97 -3.24 -20.73
N GLU A 141 13.12 -3.79 -21.93
CA GLU A 141 12.00 -4.07 -22.82
C GLU A 141 11.14 -5.23 -22.27
N LEU A 142 9.82 -5.06 -22.26
CA LEU A 142 8.87 -6.07 -21.84
C LEU A 142 8.59 -7.04 -22.99
N THR A 143 8.73 -8.33 -22.74
CA THR A 143 8.44 -9.34 -23.74
C THR A 143 6.93 -9.60 -23.85
N TYR A 144 6.45 -9.69 -25.09
CA TYR A 144 5.11 -10.16 -25.39
C TYR A 144 4.92 -11.58 -24.85
N ARG A 145 3.84 -11.80 -24.12
CA ARG A 145 3.53 -13.11 -23.54
C ARG A 145 2.40 -13.82 -24.26
N THR A 146 1.26 -13.14 -24.38
CA THR A 146 0.05 -13.69 -24.99
C THR A 146 -0.93 -12.56 -25.32
N THR A 147 -2.00 -12.85 -26.04
CA THR A 147 -3.12 -11.94 -26.24
C THR A 147 -4.31 -12.48 -25.46
N ASN A 148 -4.99 -11.62 -24.69
CA ASN A 148 -6.13 -12.04 -23.89
C ASN A 148 -7.39 -12.26 -24.77
N ARG A 149 -8.46 -12.82 -24.18
CA ARG A 149 -9.74 -13.07 -24.90
C ARG A 149 -10.41 -11.83 -25.46
N GLN A 150 -9.99 -10.63 -25.03
CA GLN A 150 -10.53 -9.35 -25.46
C GLN A 150 -9.64 -8.69 -26.55
N GLY A 151 -8.59 -9.37 -27.01
CA GLY A 151 -7.70 -8.89 -28.07
C GLY A 151 -6.55 -8.00 -27.62
N TYR A 152 -6.38 -7.78 -26.31
CA TYR A 152 -5.27 -6.99 -25.78
C TYR A 152 -4.01 -7.84 -25.61
N ARG A 153 -2.87 -7.31 -26.05
CA ARG A 153 -1.55 -7.93 -25.84
C ARG A 153 -1.13 -7.79 -24.38
N GLU A 154 -0.74 -8.91 -23.78
CA GLU A 154 -0.19 -8.98 -22.43
C GLU A 154 1.33 -9.04 -22.51
N TYR A 155 1.99 -8.11 -21.82
CA TYR A 155 3.44 -8.02 -21.70
C TYR A 155 3.86 -8.41 -20.27
N LYS A 156 5.03 -9.02 -20.12
CA LYS A 156 5.53 -9.41 -18.79
C LYS A 156 6.99 -9.02 -18.62
N SER A 157 7.33 -8.42 -17.47
CA SER A 157 8.72 -8.22 -17.07
C SER A 157 9.33 -9.52 -16.57
N ASN A 158 10.64 -9.66 -16.70
CA ASN A 158 11.38 -10.68 -15.98
C ASN A 158 11.42 -10.30 -14.49
N PRO A 159 10.88 -11.12 -13.57
CA PRO A 159 10.84 -10.79 -12.14
C PRO A 159 12.22 -10.52 -11.51
N SER A 160 13.30 -11.01 -12.13
CA SER A 160 14.67 -10.75 -11.69
C SER A 160 15.18 -9.36 -12.09
N VAL A 161 14.48 -8.65 -12.96
CA VAL A 161 14.87 -7.35 -13.52
C VAL A 161 13.90 -6.25 -13.12
N CYS A 162 12.59 -6.55 -13.09
CA CYS A 162 11.52 -5.61 -12.70
C CYS A 162 10.28 -6.35 -12.21
#